data_AF-A0A1F2RY94-F1
#
_entry.id   AF-A0A1F2RY94-F1
#
_cell.length_a   1.000
_cell.length_b   1.000
_cell.length_c   1.000
_cell.angle_alpha   90.00
_cell.angle_beta   90.00
_cell.angle_gamma   90.00
#
_symmetry.space_group_name_H-M   'P 1'
#
loop_
_entity.id
_entity.type
_entity.pdbx_description
1 polymer ?
#
loop_
_entity_poly.entity_id
_entity_poly.type
_entity_poly.pdbx_seq_one_letter_code
_entity_poly.pdbx_strand_id
1 'polypeptide(L)'
;MRLSFAALMLIVGTIPAGAQWLDRPTPGIPRTPGGTPNLTAPAPRGPDGKPDLTGVWNGPVPEPRLDPANAQAWVSDLVGQRQRDYHKSRPSYRCLPSGPEADRFAGWKRVLQTPSAIAILNDDLTYRMIFMDGRELEATPAPSWMGYSVGRWDGDTLVVDSAGFNDKTWLSRYGQPHTEGLRVRERYRRPDFGHLQVEVTYTDPAAYPKPWGFTANMALAADTDMLEAVCERSSEHWAGSLSDAANRAVSVPPDVLARYVGVYTGTYLGIRRSIEVLLSGGQLIAKVVGAAGVDGGETRPLVPQSQTLFEGVGLGYQFIVDDKGVATDVVEIHVSGPYTYSRQRRPR
;
A
#
# COMPACT_ATOMS: atom_id res chain seq x y z
N MET A 1 22.28 49.39 -10.36
CA MET A 1 22.95 48.18 -9.83
C MET A 1 22.69 48.00 -8.32
N ARG A 2 21.40 47.97 -7.90
CA ARG A 2 20.97 47.83 -6.49
C ARG A 2 19.67 47.03 -6.32
N LEU A 3 19.22 46.33 -7.37
CA LEU A 3 17.97 45.55 -7.36
C LEU A 3 18.20 44.03 -7.53
N SER A 4 19.45 43.59 -7.70
CA SER A 4 19.79 42.19 -7.99
C SER A 4 20.16 41.36 -6.75
N PHE A 5 20.24 41.97 -5.56
CA PHE A 5 20.58 41.25 -4.31
C PHE A 5 19.36 40.82 -3.49
N ALA A 6 18.19 41.43 -3.70
CA ALA A 6 16.98 41.11 -2.92
C ALA A 6 16.33 39.78 -3.36
N ALA A 7 16.49 39.37 -4.62
CA ALA A 7 15.88 38.15 -5.15
C ALA A 7 16.62 36.87 -4.73
N LEU A 8 17.90 36.95 -4.32
CA LEU A 8 18.68 35.79 -3.93
C LEU A 8 18.46 35.36 -2.47
N MET A 9 17.98 36.26 -1.60
CA MET A 9 17.62 35.92 -0.21
C MET A 9 16.23 35.29 -0.06
N LEU A 10 15.31 35.48 -1.03
CA LEU A 10 13.97 34.89 -0.94
C LEU A 10 13.89 33.42 -1.39
N ILE A 11 14.95 32.89 -2.02
CA ILE A 11 14.97 31.49 -2.49
C ILE A 11 15.54 30.53 -1.41
N VAL A 12 16.23 31.05 -0.38
CA VAL A 12 16.77 30.23 0.72
C VAL A 12 15.71 29.88 1.78
N GLY A 13 14.53 30.50 1.75
CA GLY A 13 13.47 30.32 2.75
C GLY A 13 12.45 29.21 2.47
N THR A 14 12.61 28.42 1.40
CA THR A 14 11.67 27.31 1.08
C THR A 14 12.37 25.96 1.17
N ILE A 15 13.11 25.75 2.26
CA ILE A 15 13.27 24.38 2.74
C ILE A 15 11.87 24.01 3.26
N PRO A 16 11.19 22.98 2.73
CA PRO A 16 10.02 22.46 3.42
C PRO A 16 10.51 22.14 4.82
N ALA A 17 10.01 22.87 5.82
CA ALA A 17 10.18 22.53 7.21
C ALA A 17 9.46 21.19 7.39
N GLY A 18 10.14 20.09 7.03
CA GLY A 18 9.77 18.76 7.44
C GLY A 18 9.62 18.87 8.95
N ALA A 19 8.42 18.60 9.43
CA ALA A 19 7.97 18.85 10.80
C ALA A 19 9.14 18.73 11.80
N GLN A 20 9.66 19.88 12.24
CA GLN A 20 10.76 20.01 13.21
C GLN A 20 10.25 19.70 14.62
N TRP A 21 9.64 18.54 14.81
CA TRP A 21 8.89 18.28 16.04
C TRP A 21 9.78 17.80 17.19
N LEU A 22 11.00 17.29 16.91
CA LEU A 22 11.93 16.84 17.95
C LEU A 22 13.39 17.01 17.52
N ASP A 23 14.10 18.04 18.03
CA ASP A 23 15.58 18.06 18.06
C ASP A 23 16.10 17.09 19.13
N ARG A 24 15.67 15.82 19.06
CA ARG A 24 16.00 14.78 20.04
C ARG A 24 16.68 13.62 19.32
N PRO A 25 18.02 13.53 19.44
CA PRO A 25 18.75 12.35 19.00
C PRO A 25 18.16 11.09 19.63
N THR A 26 17.85 10.08 18.84
CA THR A 26 17.40 8.79 19.39
C THR A 26 18.53 8.20 20.26
N PRO A 27 18.26 7.87 21.53
CA PRO A 27 19.28 7.31 22.43
C PRO A 27 19.83 5.98 21.92
N GLY A 28 21.12 5.74 22.10
CA GLY A 28 21.75 4.45 21.82
C GLY A 28 22.00 4.13 20.34
N ILE A 29 21.62 5.00 19.41
CA ILE A 29 21.96 4.84 17.98
C ILE A 29 23.46 5.09 17.77
N PRO A 30 24.22 4.13 17.18
CA PRO A 30 25.59 4.37 16.73
C PRO A 30 25.65 5.52 15.74
N ARG A 31 26.60 6.44 15.89
CA ARG A 31 26.76 7.59 15.00
C ARG A 31 28.11 7.59 14.32
N THR A 32 28.15 8.17 13.12
CA THR A 32 29.41 8.48 12.43
C THR A 32 30.15 9.60 13.16
N PRO A 33 31.44 9.86 12.84
CA PRO A 33 32.17 11.03 13.38
C PRO A 33 31.48 12.37 13.10
N GLY A 34 30.66 12.45 12.04
CA GLY A 34 29.87 13.64 11.70
C GLY A 34 28.54 13.75 12.46
N GLY A 35 28.24 12.85 13.40
CA GLY A 35 27.03 12.89 14.22
C GLY A 35 25.77 12.32 13.56
N THR A 36 25.85 11.83 12.32
CA THR A 36 24.72 11.20 11.62
C THR A 36 24.50 9.76 12.11
N PRO A 37 23.23 9.29 12.17
CA PRO A 37 22.92 7.88 12.45
C PRO A 37 23.66 6.92 11.51
N ASN A 38 24.32 5.91 12.09
CA ASN A 38 24.97 4.82 11.35
C ASN A 38 24.05 3.60 11.31
N LEU A 39 23.18 3.55 10.30
CA LEU A 39 22.20 2.49 10.11
C LEU A 39 22.83 1.12 9.75
N THR A 40 24.08 1.08 9.28
CA THR A 40 24.76 -0.16 8.90
C THR A 40 25.64 -0.74 10.03
N ALA A 41 25.57 -0.18 11.24
CA ALA A 41 26.26 -0.74 12.40
C ALA A 41 25.71 -2.13 12.75
N PRO A 42 26.40 -2.94 13.57
CA PRO A 42 25.87 -4.23 14.01
C PRO A 42 24.50 -4.10 14.69
N ALA A 43 23.61 -5.07 14.46
CA ALA A 43 22.30 -5.09 15.11
C ALA A 43 22.44 -5.12 16.65
N PRO A 44 21.66 -4.30 17.39
CA PRO A 44 21.66 -4.35 18.84
C PRO A 44 21.10 -5.70 19.31
N ARG A 45 21.60 -6.17 20.45
CA ARG A 45 21.16 -7.42 21.06
C ARG A 45 20.63 -7.17 22.46
N GLY A 46 19.56 -7.87 22.82
CA GLY A 46 18.98 -7.87 24.15
C GLY A 46 19.81 -8.68 25.15
N PRO A 47 19.41 -8.68 26.43
CA PRO A 47 20.10 -9.42 27.50
C PRO A 47 20.15 -10.95 27.28
N ASP A 48 19.22 -11.49 26.49
CA ASP A 48 19.15 -12.89 26.07
C ASP A 48 20.05 -13.22 24.87
N GLY A 49 20.83 -12.23 24.39
CA GLY A 49 21.71 -12.35 23.23
C GLY A 49 20.97 -12.37 21.89
N LYS A 50 19.64 -12.22 21.88
CA LYS A 50 18.84 -12.15 20.65
C LYS A 50 18.84 -10.75 20.07
N PRO A 51 18.60 -10.57 18.76
CA PRO A 51 18.42 -9.23 18.20
C PRO A 51 17.31 -8.49 18.97
N ASP A 52 17.61 -7.26 19.39
CA ASP A 52 16.61 -6.35 19.88
C ASP A 52 15.89 -5.76 18.66
N LEU A 53 14.57 -5.85 18.59
CA LEU A 53 13.76 -5.28 17.50
C LEU A 53 13.17 -3.91 17.89
N THR A 54 13.41 -3.44 19.11
CA THR A 54 12.90 -2.16 19.61
C THR A 54 13.34 -1.00 18.72
N GLY A 55 12.38 -0.12 18.42
CA GLY A 55 12.62 1.04 17.58
C GLY A 55 11.35 1.59 16.95
N VAL A 56 11.46 2.80 16.39
CA VAL A 56 10.49 3.34 15.45
C VAL A 56 10.95 2.96 14.05
N TRP A 57 10.12 2.23 13.33
CA TRP A 57 10.39 1.70 12.00
C TRP A 57 9.46 2.37 11.00
N ASN A 58 9.96 2.57 9.78
CA ASN A 58 9.14 2.99 8.65
C ASN A 58 9.65 2.32 7.37
N GLY A 59 8.75 2.03 6.45
CA GLY A 59 9.10 1.41 5.19
C GLY A 59 7.97 1.51 4.18
N PRO A 60 8.28 1.34 2.88
CA PRO A 60 7.26 1.32 1.85
C PRO A 60 6.27 0.18 2.10
N VAL A 61 4.99 0.45 1.85
CA VAL A 61 3.94 -0.55 1.89
C VAL A 61 4.26 -1.68 0.90
N PRO A 62 4.22 -2.97 1.32
CA PRO A 62 4.44 -4.09 0.42
C PRO A 62 3.27 -4.23 -0.56
N GLU A 63 3.56 -4.72 -1.76
CA GLU A 63 2.57 -4.89 -2.82
C GLU A 63 2.45 -6.34 -3.24
N PRO A 64 1.81 -7.18 -2.39
CA PRO A 64 1.64 -8.57 -2.76
C PRO A 64 0.78 -8.68 -4.02
N ARG A 65 1.33 -9.35 -5.03
CA ARG A 65 0.58 -9.75 -6.21
C ARG A 65 0.24 -11.22 -6.07
N LEU A 66 -0.99 -11.49 -5.63
CA LEU A 66 -1.53 -12.83 -5.63
C LEU A 66 -1.68 -13.32 -7.07
N ASP A 67 -1.21 -14.53 -7.35
CA ASP A 67 -1.57 -15.25 -8.59
C ASP A 67 -3.08 -15.53 -8.58
N PRO A 68 -3.87 -15.01 -9.52
CA PRO A 68 -5.31 -15.27 -9.59
C PRO A 68 -5.65 -16.77 -9.67
N ALA A 69 -4.75 -17.60 -10.21
CA ALA A 69 -4.94 -19.06 -10.25
C ALA A 69 -4.85 -19.72 -8.86
N ASN A 70 -4.33 -19.00 -7.86
CA ASN A 70 -4.25 -19.44 -6.47
C ASN A 70 -5.39 -18.89 -5.59
N ALA A 71 -6.52 -18.51 -6.19
CA ALA A 71 -7.71 -18.05 -5.47
C ALA A 71 -8.93 -18.92 -5.79
N GLN A 72 -9.79 -19.16 -4.81
CA GLN A 72 -11.12 -19.75 -5.04
C GLN A 72 -12.01 -18.78 -5.84
N ALA A 73 -13.00 -19.30 -6.59
CA ALA A 73 -13.86 -18.46 -7.42
C ALA A 73 -14.57 -17.34 -6.64
N TRP A 74 -15.09 -17.65 -5.44
CA TRP A 74 -15.75 -16.67 -4.57
C TRP A 74 -14.81 -15.54 -4.13
N VAL A 75 -13.51 -15.81 -3.99
CA VAL A 75 -12.49 -14.80 -3.68
C VAL A 75 -12.34 -13.84 -4.84
N SER A 76 -12.19 -14.37 -6.05
CA SER A 76 -12.08 -13.56 -7.27
C SER A 76 -13.32 -12.71 -7.52
N ASP A 77 -14.51 -13.26 -7.30
CA ASP A 77 -15.78 -12.54 -7.43
C ASP A 77 -15.88 -11.39 -6.44
N LEU A 78 -15.53 -11.61 -5.17
CA LEU A 78 -15.56 -10.60 -4.12
C LEU A 78 -14.51 -9.51 -4.34
N VAL A 79 -13.30 -9.86 -4.79
CA VAL A 79 -12.27 -8.88 -5.19
C VAL A 79 -12.79 -8.00 -6.32
N GLY A 80 -13.37 -8.61 -7.37
CA GLY A 80 -13.94 -7.88 -8.50
C GLY A 80 -15.12 -6.98 -8.08
N GLN A 81 -15.96 -7.44 -7.16
CA GLN A 81 -17.03 -6.62 -6.58
C GLN A 81 -16.46 -5.42 -5.81
N ARG A 82 -15.51 -5.65 -4.89
CA ARG A 82 -14.87 -4.60 -4.10
C ARG A 82 -14.21 -3.54 -4.99
N GLN A 83 -13.58 -3.96 -6.08
CA GLN A 83 -13.02 -3.05 -7.07
C GLN A 83 -14.12 -2.19 -7.74
N ARG A 84 -15.21 -2.79 -8.21
CA ARG A 84 -16.35 -2.04 -8.80
C ARG A 84 -17.05 -1.11 -7.80
N ASP A 85 -16.95 -1.41 -6.51
CA ASP A 85 -17.42 -0.58 -5.41
C ASP A 85 -16.36 0.43 -4.91
N TYR A 86 -15.30 0.66 -5.71
CA TYR A 86 -14.21 1.59 -5.41
C TYR A 86 -13.53 1.34 -4.06
N HIS A 87 -13.52 0.07 -3.64
CA HIS A 87 -12.99 -0.40 -2.36
C HIS A 87 -13.56 0.34 -1.13
N LYS A 88 -14.72 0.99 -1.25
CA LYS A 88 -15.36 1.77 -0.18
C LYS A 88 -15.64 0.97 1.10
N SER A 89 -15.56 -0.35 1.03
CA SER A 89 -15.74 -1.27 2.15
C SER A 89 -14.46 -1.70 2.86
N ARG A 90 -13.29 -1.18 2.45
CA ARG A 90 -12.02 -1.44 3.14
C ARG A 90 -12.11 -1.02 4.61
N PRO A 91 -11.71 -1.87 5.58
CA PRO A 91 -11.86 -1.59 7.01
C PRO A 91 -11.31 -0.23 7.45
N SER A 92 -10.13 0.14 6.94
CA SER A 92 -9.47 1.42 7.26
C SER A 92 -10.28 2.65 6.85
N TYR A 93 -11.12 2.56 5.81
CA TYR A 93 -12.00 3.67 5.39
C TYR A 93 -13.23 3.85 6.28
N ARG A 94 -13.47 2.92 7.20
CA ARG A 94 -14.56 2.94 8.19
C ARG A 94 -14.03 3.04 9.61
N CYS A 95 -12.78 3.48 9.77
CA CYS A 95 -12.07 3.53 11.04
C CYS A 95 -12.07 2.20 11.82
N LEU A 96 -12.07 1.07 11.10
CA LEU A 96 -11.96 -0.27 11.67
C LEU A 96 -10.51 -0.78 11.50
N PRO A 97 -10.01 -1.61 12.43
CA PRO A 97 -8.67 -2.17 12.29
C PRO A 97 -8.51 -2.97 10.98
N SER A 98 -7.33 -2.88 10.36
CA SER A 98 -7.04 -3.62 9.12
C SER A 98 -6.59 -5.06 9.36
N GLY A 99 -6.35 -5.47 10.60
CA GLY A 99 -5.87 -6.81 10.92
C GLY A 99 -4.56 -7.17 10.22
N PRO A 100 -4.44 -8.35 9.59
CA PRO A 100 -3.21 -8.80 8.96
C PRO A 100 -3.09 -8.31 7.51
N GLU A 101 -3.65 -7.15 7.15
CA GLU A 101 -3.48 -6.57 5.82
C GLU A 101 -2.00 -6.26 5.53
N ALA A 102 -1.53 -6.52 4.30
CA ALA A 102 -0.13 -6.33 3.92
C ALA A 102 0.41 -4.92 4.24
N ASP A 103 -0.40 -3.89 4.02
CA ASP A 103 -0.10 -2.49 4.37
C ASP A 103 0.24 -2.31 5.86
N ARG A 104 -0.21 -3.22 6.73
CA ARG A 104 0.06 -3.22 8.18
C ARG A 104 1.35 -3.93 8.57
N PHE A 105 2.16 -4.39 7.62
CA PHE A 105 3.50 -4.97 7.90
C PHE A 105 4.66 -4.00 7.64
N ALA A 106 4.38 -2.88 6.99
CA ALA A 106 5.30 -1.76 6.83
C ALA A 106 4.61 -0.45 7.30
N GLY A 107 5.07 0.70 6.79
CA GLY A 107 4.66 2.00 7.30
C GLY A 107 5.20 2.27 8.70
N TRP A 108 4.69 3.32 9.34
CA TRP A 108 5.11 3.72 10.67
C TRP A 108 4.73 2.67 11.72
N LYS A 109 5.73 2.21 12.47
CA LYS A 109 5.55 1.28 13.58
C LYS A 109 6.47 1.61 14.73
N ARG A 110 5.97 1.43 15.96
CA ARG A 110 6.83 1.38 17.14
C ARG A 110 6.83 -0.04 17.68
N VAL A 111 8.01 -0.64 17.72
CA VAL A 111 8.23 -1.97 18.31
C VAL A 111 8.82 -1.78 19.70
N LEU A 112 8.23 -2.45 20.68
CA LEU A 112 8.71 -2.53 22.06
C LEU A 112 8.94 -4.00 22.40
N GLN A 113 10.19 -4.37 22.68
CA GLN A 113 10.56 -5.75 23.02
C GLN A 113 10.82 -5.88 24.51
N THR A 114 10.22 -6.89 25.12
CA THR A 114 10.51 -7.34 26.48
C THR A 114 10.80 -8.85 26.45
N PRO A 115 11.36 -9.44 27.52
CA PRO A 115 11.59 -10.88 27.57
C PRO A 115 10.32 -11.72 27.43
N SER A 116 9.16 -11.23 27.87
CA SER A 116 7.90 -11.99 27.86
C SER A 116 6.97 -11.68 26.68
N ALA A 117 7.13 -10.51 26.04
CA ALA A 117 6.30 -10.12 24.91
C ALA A 117 6.95 -9.04 24.03
N ILE A 118 6.55 -8.99 22.77
CA ILE A 118 6.82 -7.90 21.84
C ILE A 118 5.50 -7.20 21.52
N ALA A 119 5.44 -5.89 21.73
CA ALA A 119 4.33 -5.05 21.31
C ALA A 119 4.69 -4.34 20.01
N ILE A 120 3.80 -4.40 19.02
CA ILE A 120 3.89 -3.60 17.80
C ILE A 120 2.73 -2.61 17.82
N LEU A 121 3.05 -1.33 17.94
CA LEU A 121 2.12 -0.21 17.89
C LEU A 121 2.11 0.36 16.47
N ASN A 122 0.92 0.57 15.93
CA ASN A 122 0.73 1.20 14.63
C ASN A 122 0.33 2.68 14.82
N ASP A 123 0.50 3.48 13.76
CA ASP A 123 0.11 4.89 13.73
C ASP A 123 -1.42 5.08 13.87
N ASP A 124 -2.22 4.15 13.36
CA ASP A 124 -3.69 4.14 13.46
C ASP A 124 -4.27 3.79 14.85
N LEU A 125 -3.45 3.90 15.90
CA LEU A 125 -3.78 3.60 17.30
C LEU A 125 -4.11 2.12 17.59
N THR A 126 -3.98 1.23 16.61
CA THR A 126 -4.04 -0.22 16.85
C THR A 126 -2.71 -0.75 17.38
N TYR A 127 -2.77 -1.87 18.09
CA TYR A 127 -1.59 -2.59 18.50
C TYR A 127 -1.80 -4.10 18.36
N ARG A 128 -0.69 -4.84 18.31
CA ARG A 128 -0.70 -6.29 18.48
C ARG A 128 0.39 -6.73 19.46
N MET A 129 0.09 -7.78 20.20
CA MET A 129 1.00 -8.41 21.15
C MET A 129 1.46 -9.74 20.60
N ILE A 130 2.76 -9.98 20.63
CA ILE A 130 3.39 -11.26 20.32
C ILE A 130 3.90 -11.83 21.65
N PHE A 131 3.30 -12.91 22.11
CA PHE A 131 3.72 -13.55 23.36
C PHE A 131 5.01 -14.36 23.14
N MET A 132 6.00 -14.13 23.98
CA MET A 132 7.35 -14.74 23.89
C MET A 132 7.65 -15.72 25.04
N ASP A 133 6.65 -16.04 25.85
CA ASP A 133 6.76 -16.86 27.06
C ASP A 133 6.72 -18.39 26.79
N GLY A 134 6.87 -18.80 25.54
CA GLY A 134 6.91 -20.20 25.14
C GLY A 134 5.56 -20.90 25.08
N ARG A 135 4.45 -20.18 25.28
CA ARG A 135 3.11 -20.74 25.10
C ARG A 135 2.89 -21.19 23.65
N GLU A 136 2.07 -22.22 23.47
CA GLU A 136 1.62 -22.62 22.15
C GLU A 136 0.55 -21.65 21.61
N LEU A 137 0.45 -21.58 20.29
CA LEU A 137 -0.62 -20.83 19.65
C LEU A 137 -1.95 -21.51 19.96
N GLU A 138 -2.93 -20.74 20.45
CA GLU A 138 -4.26 -21.27 20.72
C GLU A 138 -4.84 -21.98 19.48
N ALA A 139 -5.43 -23.15 19.68
CA ALA A 139 -5.95 -23.97 18.60
C ALA A 139 -7.20 -23.31 18.00
N THR A 140 -8.07 -22.78 18.86
CA THR A 140 -9.35 -22.15 18.53
C THR A 140 -9.50 -20.77 19.21
N PRO A 141 -8.67 -19.78 18.86
CA PRO A 141 -8.76 -18.44 19.43
C PRO A 141 -10.09 -17.78 19.04
N ALA A 142 -10.66 -17.00 19.96
CA ALA A 142 -11.83 -16.19 19.66
C ALA A 142 -11.50 -15.21 18.51
N PRO A 143 -12.31 -15.15 17.43
CA PRO A 143 -12.05 -14.26 16.31
C PRO A 143 -11.97 -12.79 16.74
N SER A 144 -10.89 -12.12 16.37
CA SER A 144 -10.63 -10.73 16.67
C SER A 144 -10.05 -10.02 15.44
N TRP A 145 -9.95 -8.70 15.47
CA TRP A 145 -9.41 -7.96 14.34
C TRP A 145 -7.90 -8.16 14.16
N MET A 146 -7.15 -8.22 15.26
CA MET A 146 -5.68 -8.27 15.24
C MET A 146 -5.12 -9.69 15.44
N GLY A 147 -5.98 -10.67 15.66
CA GLY A 147 -5.60 -12.06 15.91
C GLY A 147 -4.90 -12.25 17.26
N TYR A 148 -4.35 -13.45 17.41
CA TYR A 148 -3.56 -13.90 18.55
C TYR A 148 -2.21 -14.42 18.04
N SER A 149 -1.11 -13.95 18.62
CA SER A 149 0.24 -14.19 18.12
C SER A 149 1.18 -14.74 19.19
N VAL A 150 1.95 -15.77 18.83
CA VAL A 150 3.05 -16.30 19.65
C VAL A 150 4.34 -16.26 18.86
N GLY A 151 5.45 -15.99 19.55
CA GLY A 151 6.76 -15.85 18.93
C GLY A 151 7.80 -16.77 19.55
N ARG A 152 8.78 -17.18 18.74
CA ARG A 152 9.98 -17.91 19.17
C ARG A 152 11.18 -17.52 18.34
N TRP A 153 12.37 -17.66 18.92
CA TRP A 153 13.61 -17.42 18.19
C TRP A 153 14.09 -18.69 17.48
N ASP A 154 14.39 -18.56 16.20
CA ASP A 154 15.08 -19.53 15.33
C ASP A 154 16.42 -18.91 14.94
N GLY A 155 17.47 -19.22 15.73
CA GLY A 155 18.73 -18.48 15.70
C GLY A 155 18.51 -17.00 16.03
N ASP A 156 18.83 -16.13 15.07
CA ASP A 156 18.62 -14.67 15.11
C ASP A 156 17.33 -14.23 14.38
N THR A 157 16.50 -15.16 13.93
CA THR A 157 15.21 -14.84 13.31
C THR A 157 14.09 -15.01 14.33
N LEU A 158 13.28 -13.98 14.55
CA LEU A 158 12.04 -14.14 15.31
C LEU A 158 10.97 -14.73 14.38
N VAL A 159 10.47 -15.90 14.72
CA VAL A 159 9.36 -16.56 14.03
C VAL A 159 8.09 -16.33 14.83
N VAL A 160 7.10 -15.72 14.19
CA VAL A 160 5.78 -15.44 14.78
C VAL A 160 4.73 -16.27 14.05
N ASP A 161 3.90 -16.96 14.81
CA ASP A 161 2.73 -17.67 14.30
C ASP A 161 1.48 -16.99 14.86
N SER A 162 0.52 -16.66 14.00
CA SER A 162 -0.70 -15.95 14.35
C SER A 162 -1.96 -16.63 13.78
N ALA A 163 -3.07 -16.54 14.52
CA ALA A 163 -4.40 -17.04 14.12
C ALA A 163 -5.52 -16.26 14.82
N GLY A 164 -6.79 -16.64 14.61
CA GLY A 164 -7.92 -16.02 15.31
C GLY A 164 -8.29 -14.64 14.77
N PHE A 165 -8.05 -14.42 13.48
CA PHE A 165 -8.54 -13.24 12.78
C PHE A 165 -10.02 -13.45 12.44
N ASN A 166 -10.84 -12.41 12.59
CA ASN A 166 -12.19 -12.41 12.03
C ASN A 166 -12.12 -12.27 10.49
N ASP A 167 -13.20 -12.60 9.79
CA ASP A 167 -13.29 -12.55 8.33
C ASP A 167 -13.64 -11.16 7.76
N LYS A 168 -13.60 -10.11 8.60
CA LYS A 168 -13.98 -8.74 8.22
C LYS A 168 -12.79 -7.95 7.66
N THR A 169 -11.57 -8.42 7.88
CA THR A 169 -10.33 -7.79 7.40
C THR A 169 -9.93 -8.25 6.01
N TRP A 170 -9.00 -7.52 5.40
CA TRP A 170 -8.49 -7.81 4.06
C TRP A 170 -7.01 -8.17 4.15
N LEU A 171 -6.49 -8.94 3.19
CA LEU A 171 -5.07 -9.29 3.14
C LEU A 171 -4.22 -8.28 2.35
N SER A 172 -4.84 -7.42 1.53
CA SER A 172 -4.15 -6.28 0.91
C SER A 172 -5.14 -5.20 0.48
N ARG A 173 -4.61 -4.01 0.13
CA ARG A 173 -5.38 -2.91 -0.46
C ARG A 173 -6.20 -3.28 -1.70
N TYR A 174 -5.86 -4.37 -2.38
CA TYR A 174 -6.54 -4.88 -3.58
C TYR A 174 -7.79 -5.72 -3.27
N GLY A 175 -8.21 -5.82 -2.00
CA GLY A 175 -9.51 -6.40 -1.67
C GLY A 175 -9.52 -7.90 -1.43
N GLN A 176 -8.36 -8.56 -1.29
CA GLN A 176 -8.28 -9.99 -0.97
C GLN A 176 -8.96 -10.29 0.39
N PRO A 177 -10.06 -11.08 0.43
CA PRO A 177 -10.67 -11.55 1.67
C PRO A 177 -9.89 -12.71 2.29
N HIS A 178 -10.25 -13.11 3.49
CA HIS A 178 -9.83 -14.38 4.07
C HIS A 178 -10.95 -14.91 4.97
N THR A 179 -10.86 -16.19 5.32
CA THR A 179 -11.73 -16.83 6.30
C THR A 179 -11.16 -16.67 7.71
N GLU A 180 -11.92 -17.06 8.73
CA GLU A 180 -11.42 -17.20 10.10
C GLU A 180 -10.39 -18.34 10.26
N GLY A 181 -10.25 -19.18 9.24
CA GLY A 181 -9.22 -20.23 9.15
C GLY A 181 -7.82 -19.71 8.82
N LEU A 182 -7.65 -18.41 8.59
CA LEU A 182 -6.37 -17.79 8.27
C LEU A 182 -5.31 -18.06 9.35
N ARG A 183 -4.16 -18.58 8.90
CA ARG A 183 -2.91 -18.63 9.67
C ARG A 183 -1.88 -17.71 9.01
N VAL A 184 -1.19 -16.94 9.82
CA VAL A 184 -0.13 -16.04 9.37
C VAL A 184 1.18 -16.45 10.04
N ARG A 185 2.21 -16.69 9.24
CA ARG A 185 3.57 -16.90 9.72
C ARG A 185 4.45 -15.74 9.30
N GLU A 186 5.24 -15.24 10.23
CA GLU A 186 6.09 -14.09 10.02
C GLU A 186 7.51 -14.43 10.46
N ARG A 187 8.52 -13.99 9.70
CA ARG A 187 9.93 -14.16 10.03
C ARG A 187 10.61 -12.81 10.02
N TYR A 188 10.95 -12.30 11.20
CA TYR A 188 11.62 -11.02 11.39
C TYR A 188 13.13 -11.22 11.44
N ARG A 189 13.85 -10.45 10.62
CA ARG A 189 15.32 -10.38 10.62
C ARG A 189 15.78 -8.92 10.68
N ARG A 190 16.69 -8.63 11.62
CA ARG A 190 17.37 -7.34 11.75
C ARG A 190 18.86 -7.54 11.37
N PRO A 191 19.24 -7.46 10.08
CA PRO A 191 20.60 -7.77 9.64
C PRO A 191 21.66 -6.79 10.16
N ASP A 192 21.27 -5.53 10.40
CA ASP A 192 22.11 -4.47 10.92
C ASP A 192 21.30 -3.56 11.85
N PHE A 193 21.89 -2.46 12.30
CA PHE A 193 21.26 -1.54 13.24
C PHE A 193 19.99 -0.92 12.66
N GLY A 194 19.94 -0.64 11.37
CA GLY A 194 18.96 0.25 10.77
C GLY A 194 17.94 -0.42 9.88
N HIS A 195 18.02 -1.73 9.61
CA HIS A 195 17.10 -2.41 8.70
C HIS A 195 16.38 -3.57 9.39
N LEU A 196 15.08 -3.69 9.09
CA LEU A 196 14.22 -4.77 9.55
C LEU A 196 13.51 -5.37 8.33
N GLN A 197 13.67 -6.67 8.13
CA GLN A 197 12.99 -7.43 7.10
C GLN A 197 11.96 -8.36 7.75
N VAL A 198 10.75 -8.39 7.20
CA VAL A 198 9.66 -9.25 7.65
C VAL A 198 9.13 -10.04 6.47
N GLU A 199 9.40 -11.34 6.47
CA GLU A 199 8.80 -12.27 5.51
C GLU A 199 7.46 -12.76 6.08
N VAL A 200 6.38 -12.58 5.33
CA VAL A 200 5.02 -12.92 5.74
C VAL A 200 4.48 -14.00 4.83
N THR A 201 3.89 -15.04 5.41
CA THR A 201 3.19 -16.12 4.70
C THR A 201 1.78 -16.26 5.25
N TYR A 202 0.79 -16.14 4.36
CA TYR A 202 -0.62 -16.43 4.63
C TYR A 202 -0.95 -17.86 4.21
N THR A 203 -1.68 -18.56 5.06
CA THR A 203 -2.22 -19.89 4.79
C THR A 203 -3.70 -19.91 5.14
N ASP A 204 -4.55 -20.05 4.14
CA ASP A 204 -6.00 -20.20 4.28
C ASP A 204 -6.53 -21.05 3.11
N PRO A 205 -6.50 -22.38 3.21
CA PRO A 205 -6.89 -23.28 2.11
C PRO A 205 -8.32 -23.09 1.60
N ALA A 206 -9.22 -22.54 2.43
CA ALA A 206 -10.60 -22.28 2.07
C ALA A 206 -10.76 -21.06 1.14
N ALA A 207 -9.77 -20.15 1.12
CA ALA A 207 -9.70 -19.00 0.22
C ALA A 207 -8.61 -19.16 -0.87
N TYR A 208 -7.48 -19.76 -0.50
CA TYR A 208 -6.25 -19.86 -1.30
C TYR A 208 -5.67 -21.28 -1.25
N PRO A 209 -5.73 -22.07 -2.35
CA PRO A 209 -5.28 -23.46 -2.36
C PRO A 209 -3.82 -23.67 -1.94
N LYS A 210 -2.94 -22.69 -2.16
CA LYS A 210 -1.54 -22.70 -1.73
C LYS A 210 -1.23 -21.48 -0.85
N PRO A 211 -0.30 -21.60 0.12
CA PRO A 211 0.22 -20.45 0.83
C PRO A 211 0.80 -19.40 -0.12
N TRP A 212 0.66 -18.13 0.26
CA TRP A 212 1.21 -17.00 -0.48
C TRP A 212 1.65 -15.90 0.49
N GLY A 213 2.43 -14.94 0.04
CA GLY A 213 3.06 -14.00 0.96
C GLY A 213 3.80 -12.87 0.28
N PHE A 214 4.54 -12.13 1.08
CA PHE A 214 5.39 -11.01 0.64
C PHE A 214 6.49 -10.74 1.66
N THR A 215 7.43 -9.88 1.29
CA THR A 215 8.47 -9.37 2.18
C THR A 215 8.30 -7.88 2.36
N ALA A 216 8.17 -7.44 3.61
CA ALA A 216 8.24 -6.04 3.99
C ALA A 216 9.67 -5.70 4.41
N ASN A 217 10.19 -4.57 3.93
CA ASN A 217 11.49 -4.03 4.34
C ASN A 217 11.27 -2.65 4.97
N MET A 218 11.78 -2.46 6.17
CA MET A 218 11.70 -1.21 6.92
C MET A 218 13.09 -0.72 7.30
N ALA A 219 13.22 0.59 7.41
CA ALA A 219 14.38 1.26 7.98
C ALA A 219 14.00 1.86 9.34
N LEU A 220 14.97 1.95 10.24
CA LEU A 220 14.83 2.63 11.52
C LEU A 220 14.65 4.13 11.25
N ALA A 221 13.56 4.69 11.73
CA ALA A 221 13.30 6.13 11.66
C ALA A 221 14.05 6.82 12.80
N ALA A 222 15.33 7.12 12.56
CA ALA A 222 16.19 7.79 13.52
C ALA A 222 15.83 9.27 13.70
N ASP A 223 16.04 9.79 14.91
CA ASP A 223 15.91 11.21 15.27
C ASP A 223 14.51 11.80 14.95
N THR A 224 13.49 10.94 15.01
CA THR A 224 12.08 11.29 14.80
C THR A 224 11.18 10.41 15.65
N ASP A 225 9.88 10.66 15.58
CA ASP A 225 8.87 9.83 16.23
C ASP A 225 7.68 9.52 15.32
N MET A 226 6.99 8.42 15.61
CA MET A 226 5.71 8.07 15.04
C MET A 226 4.61 8.86 15.77
N LEU A 227 3.89 9.67 15.01
CA LEU A 227 2.67 10.33 15.47
C LEU A 227 1.45 9.48 15.14
N GLU A 228 0.38 9.67 15.90
CA GLU A 228 -0.90 9.03 15.62
C GLU A 228 -1.53 9.55 14.32
N ALA A 229 -2.11 8.62 13.57
CA ALA A 229 -3.01 8.88 12.46
C ALA A 229 -4.45 8.67 12.96
N VAL A 230 -5.16 9.77 13.23
CA VAL A 230 -6.55 9.71 13.69
C VAL A 230 -7.48 9.59 12.50
N CYS A 231 -8.23 8.49 12.44
CA CYS A 231 -9.28 8.31 11.44
C CYS A 231 -10.48 9.20 11.74
N GLU A 232 -10.89 10.03 10.77
CA GLU A 232 -12.01 10.96 10.91
C GLU A 232 -13.33 10.31 10.43
N ARG A 233 -14.17 9.94 11.39
CA ARG A 233 -15.43 9.21 11.16
C ARG A 233 -16.50 10.03 10.42
N SER A 234 -16.51 11.36 10.55
CA SER A 234 -17.45 12.22 9.81
C SER A 234 -17.23 12.21 8.29
N SER A 235 -16.13 11.61 7.82
CA SER A 235 -15.82 11.40 6.40
C SER A 235 -16.31 10.06 5.82
N GLU A 236 -17.00 9.21 6.60
CA GLU A 236 -17.37 7.82 6.25
C GLU A 236 -18.42 7.65 5.12
N HIS A 237 -18.92 8.72 4.50
CA HIS A 237 -19.91 8.65 3.42
C HIS A 237 -19.27 8.41 2.04
N TRP A 238 -18.49 7.34 1.93
CA TRP A 238 -17.95 6.89 0.65
C TRP A 238 -19.09 6.36 -0.23
N ALA A 239 -19.48 7.16 -1.22
CA ALA A 239 -20.52 6.85 -2.18
C ALA A 239 -19.94 6.56 -3.57
N GLY A 240 -20.78 6.01 -4.44
CA GLY A 240 -20.43 5.67 -5.81
C GLY A 240 -20.06 4.20 -6.01
N SER A 241 -20.14 3.81 -7.28
CA SER A 241 -19.77 2.52 -7.81
C SER A 241 -19.66 2.65 -9.33
N LEU A 242 -18.99 1.68 -9.95
CA LEU A 242 -18.96 1.57 -11.40
C LEU A 242 -20.38 1.38 -11.98
N SER A 243 -21.32 0.79 -11.22
CA SER A 243 -22.71 0.67 -11.64
C SER A 243 -23.42 2.03 -11.71
N ASP A 244 -23.13 2.93 -10.77
CA ASP A 244 -23.68 4.30 -10.78
C ASP A 244 -23.14 5.09 -11.98
N ALA A 245 -21.89 4.86 -12.35
CA ALA A 245 -21.29 5.39 -13.58
C ALA A 245 -21.97 4.81 -14.83
N ALA A 246 -22.22 3.50 -14.85
CA ALA A 246 -22.85 2.80 -15.96
C ALA A 246 -24.30 3.26 -16.20
N ASN A 247 -25.05 3.55 -15.13
CA ASN A 247 -26.41 4.08 -15.23
C ASN A 247 -26.47 5.48 -15.86
N ARG A 248 -25.37 6.23 -15.82
CA ARG A 248 -25.23 7.57 -16.43
C ARG A 248 -24.47 7.52 -17.76
N ALA A 249 -24.12 6.33 -18.24
CA ALA A 249 -23.25 6.19 -19.38
C ALA A 249 -23.88 6.73 -20.67
N VAL A 250 -23.07 7.42 -21.46
CA VAL A 250 -23.47 7.87 -22.80
C VAL A 250 -23.02 6.87 -23.87
N SER A 251 -23.77 6.74 -24.96
CA SER A 251 -23.36 5.90 -26.08
C SER A 251 -22.22 6.57 -26.85
N VAL A 252 -21.09 5.87 -27.01
CA VAL A 252 -19.97 6.29 -27.86
C VAL A 252 -19.82 5.29 -29.01
N PRO A 253 -19.83 5.73 -30.28
CA PRO A 253 -19.71 4.83 -31.41
C PRO A 253 -18.42 3.98 -31.37
N PRO A 254 -18.48 2.68 -31.77
CA PRO A 254 -17.29 1.81 -31.73
C PRO A 254 -16.10 2.33 -32.53
N ASP A 255 -16.32 3.05 -33.63
CA ASP A 255 -15.26 3.65 -34.45
C ASP A 255 -14.59 4.84 -33.75
N VAL A 256 -15.29 5.52 -32.85
CA VAL A 256 -14.72 6.55 -31.97
C VAL A 256 -13.88 5.90 -30.87
N LEU A 257 -14.41 4.86 -30.20
CA LEU A 257 -13.66 4.11 -29.19
C LEU A 257 -12.35 3.52 -29.75
N ALA A 258 -12.40 2.99 -30.97
CA ALA A 258 -11.22 2.44 -31.64
C ALA A 258 -10.10 3.48 -31.83
N ARG A 259 -10.43 4.78 -31.98
CA ARG A 259 -9.44 5.86 -32.11
C ARG A 259 -8.70 6.16 -30.79
N TYR A 260 -9.22 5.68 -29.66
CA TYR A 260 -8.62 5.87 -28.33
C TYR A 260 -7.69 4.72 -27.94
N VAL A 261 -7.72 3.60 -28.67
CA VAL A 261 -6.83 2.43 -28.43
C VAL A 261 -5.38 2.80 -28.71
N GLY A 262 -4.51 2.62 -27.72
CA GLY A 262 -3.10 2.99 -27.82
C GLY A 262 -2.36 2.88 -26.51
N VAL A 263 -1.05 3.14 -26.57
CA VAL A 263 -0.19 3.23 -25.39
C VAL A 263 0.13 4.70 -25.17
N TYR A 264 -0.12 5.19 -23.96
CA TYR A 264 0.11 6.59 -23.58
C TYR A 264 1.14 6.64 -22.46
N THR A 265 2.18 7.46 -22.58
CA THR A 265 3.23 7.58 -21.56
C THR A 265 3.22 8.93 -20.88
N GLY A 266 3.46 8.91 -19.58
CA GLY A 266 3.51 10.10 -18.74
C GLY A 266 4.27 9.83 -17.45
N THR A 267 4.26 10.81 -16.56
CA THR A 267 4.93 10.74 -15.26
C THR A 267 3.89 11.00 -14.18
N TYR A 268 3.82 10.09 -13.21
CA TYR A 268 2.96 10.22 -12.04
C TYR A 268 3.81 10.02 -10.78
N LEU A 269 3.76 10.99 -9.87
CA LEU A 269 4.57 11.01 -8.64
C LEU A 269 6.07 10.75 -8.90
N GLY A 270 6.60 11.31 -9.98
CA GLY A 270 8.02 11.14 -10.37
C GLY A 270 8.33 9.79 -11.06
N ILE A 271 7.36 8.88 -11.17
CA ILE A 271 7.54 7.57 -11.81
C ILE A 271 7.00 7.62 -13.23
N ARG A 272 7.84 7.25 -14.20
CA ARG A 272 7.41 7.11 -15.59
C ARG A 272 6.55 5.85 -15.72
N ARG A 273 5.32 6.01 -16.20
CA ARG A 273 4.38 4.90 -16.42
C ARG A 273 3.60 5.06 -17.73
N SER A 274 2.97 3.97 -18.15
CA SER A 274 2.13 3.94 -19.35
C SER A 274 0.69 3.58 -18.99
N ILE A 275 -0.26 4.15 -19.72
CA ILE A 275 -1.66 3.72 -19.77
C ILE A 275 -1.85 3.01 -21.12
N GLU A 276 -2.06 1.71 -21.08
CA GLU A 276 -2.43 0.91 -22.24
C GLU A 276 -3.95 0.86 -22.34
N VAL A 277 -4.50 1.50 -23.37
CA VAL A 277 -5.94 1.52 -23.65
C VAL A 277 -6.25 0.47 -24.69
N LEU A 278 -7.12 -0.47 -24.31
CA LEU A 278 -7.58 -1.60 -25.11
C LEU A 278 -9.08 -1.47 -25.37
N LEU A 279 -9.58 -2.08 -26.44
CA LEU A 279 -11.02 -2.19 -26.72
C LEU A 279 -11.40 -3.68 -26.74
N SER A 280 -12.31 -4.08 -25.86
CA SER A 280 -12.80 -5.46 -25.76
C SER A 280 -14.30 -5.45 -25.49
N GLY A 281 -15.08 -6.24 -26.25
CA GLY A 281 -16.53 -6.34 -26.06
C GLY A 281 -17.28 -5.01 -26.19
N GLY A 282 -16.76 -4.05 -26.96
CA GLY A 282 -17.34 -2.71 -27.09
C GLY A 282 -17.03 -1.75 -25.93
N GLN A 283 -16.17 -2.14 -24.99
CA GLN A 283 -15.77 -1.32 -23.85
C GLN A 283 -14.25 -1.04 -23.87
N LEU A 284 -13.87 0.20 -23.55
CA LEU A 284 -12.47 0.53 -23.34
C LEU A 284 -11.98 0.00 -22.00
N ILE A 285 -10.75 -0.48 -21.96
CA ILE A 285 -10.07 -0.96 -20.76
C ILE A 285 -8.73 -0.22 -20.67
N ALA A 286 -8.49 0.46 -19.55
CA ALA A 286 -7.19 1.06 -19.25
C ALA A 286 -6.37 0.12 -18.37
N LYS A 287 -5.12 -0.15 -18.74
CA LYS A 287 -4.16 -0.90 -17.94
C LYS A 287 -2.94 -0.04 -17.65
N VAL A 288 -2.59 0.12 -16.38
CA VAL A 288 -1.40 0.90 -15.99
C VAL A 288 -0.19 -0.01 -15.96
N VAL A 289 0.89 0.38 -16.63
CA VAL A 289 2.13 -0.40 -16.78
C VAL A 289 3.35 0.45 -16.41
N GLY A 290 4.36 -0.17 -15.78
CA GLY A 290 5.60 0.53 -15.40
C GLY A 290 5.55 1.27 -14.06
N ALA A 291 4.46 1.13 -13.30
CA ALA A 291 4.36 1.61 -11.92
C ALA A 291 4.38 0.42 -10.94
N ALA A 292 5.56 -0.10 -10.60
CA ALA A 292 5.68 -0.87 -9.37
C ALA A 292 5.38 0.09 -8.22
N GLY A 293 4.39 -0.17 -7.38
CA GLY A 293 3.82 0.84 -6.51
C GLY A 293 2.37 1.18 -6.88
N VAL A 294 2.23 2.39 -7.41
CA VAL A 294 0.92 3.01 -7.51
C VAL A 294 0.13 2.49 -8.71
N ASP A 295 -0.75 1.53 -8.44
CA ASP A 295 -1.87 1.10 -9.30
C ASP A 295 -1.46 0.30 -10.55
N GLY A 296 -0.21 -0.14 -10.61
CA GLY A 296 0.35 -0.85 -11.76
C GLY A 296 -0.13 -2.30 -11.88
N GLY A 297 -0.46 -2.69 -13.10
CA GLY A 297 -0.92 -4.03 -13.47
C GLY A 297 -2.44 -4.19 -13.44
N GLU A 298 -3.17 -3.32 -12.74
CA GLU A 298 -4.63 -3.35 -12.72
C GLU A 298 -5.24 -2.92 -14.06
N THR A 299 -6.27 -3.64 -14.48
CA THR A 299 -7.14 -3.27 -15.61
C THR A 299 -8.38 -2.57 -15.08
N ARG A 300 -8.78 -1.48 -15.74
CA ARG A 300 -9.94 -0.66 -15.37
C ARG A 300 -10.90 -0.60 -16.54
N PRO A 301 -12.13 -1.12 -16.43
CA PRO A 301 -13.16 -0.82 -17.41
C PRO A 301 -13.44 0.68 -17.41
N LEU A 302 -13.54 1.27 -18.60
CA LEU A 302 -13.85 2.68 -18.79
C LEU A 302 -15.30 2.84 -19.23
N VAL A 303 -16.07 3.55 -18.43
CA VAL A 303 -17.49 3.82 -18.64
C VAL A 303 -17.65 5.25 -19.21
N PRO A 304 -18.18 5.41 -20.43
CA PRO A 304 -18.27 6.72 -21.09
C PRO A 304 -19.23 7.68 -20.35
N GLN A 305 -18.74 8.85 -19.96
CA GLN A 305 -19.54 9.96 -19.40
C GLN A 305 -19.78 11.08 -20.43
N SER A 306 -18.91 11.18 -21.45
CA SER A 306 -19.10 11.99 -22.65
C SER A 306 -18.42 11.29 -23.84
N GLN A 307 -18.31 11.94 -25.01
CA GLN A 307 -17.55 11.38 -26.12
C GLN A 307 -16.07 11.16 -25.78
N THR A 308 -15.48 12.01 -24.93
CA THR A 308 -14.03 11.98 -24.60
C THR A 308 -13.75 11.74 -23.12
N LEU A 309 -14.75 11.82 -22.24
CA LEU A 309 -14.60 11.61 -20.80
C LEU A 309 -15.16 10.25 -20.41
N PHE A 310 -14.39 9.50 -19.63
CA PHE A 310 -14.73 8.18 -19.14
C PHE A 310 -14.48 8.11 -17.64
N GLU A 311 -15.31 7.37 -16.93
CA GLU A 311 -15.12 6.99 -15.53
C GLU A 311 -14.56 5.58 -15.47
N GLY A 312 -13.43 5.41 -14.77
CA GLY A 312 -12.84 4.11 -14.48
C GLY A 312 -13.18 3.63 -13.07
N VAL A 313 -12.26 2.89 -12.46
CA VAL A 313 -12.37 2.46 -11.06
C VAL A 313 -11.95 3.60 -10.14
N GLY A 314 -12.84 4.56 -9.88
CA GLY A 314 -12.61 5.70 -8.99
C GLY A 314 -11.69 6.80 -9.56
N LEU A 315 -11.32 6.72 -10.84
CA LEU A 315 -10.51 7.70 -11.56
C LEU A 315 -11.22 8.15 -12.84
N GLY A 316 -11.05 9.40 -13.22
CA GLY A 316 -11.52 9.91 -14.52
C GLY A 316 -10.46 9.71 -15.61
N TYR A 317 -10.90 9.52 -16.85
CA TYR A 317 -10.04 9.42 -18.03
C TYR A 317 -10.59 10.32 -19.13
N GLN A 318 -9.87 11.39 -19.46
CA GLN A 318 -10.26 12.31 -20.54
C GLN A 318 -9.29 12.16 -21.73
N PHE A 319 -9.81 11.81 -22.89
CA PHE A 319 -9.04 11.75 -24.12
C PHE A 319 -8.97 13.14 -24.78
N ILE A 320 -7.76 13.60 -25.06
CA ILE A 320 -7.51 14.77 -25.90
C ILE A 320 -7.32 14.26 -27.32
N VAL A 321 -8.04 14.84 -28.28
CA VAL A 321 -8.09 14.36 -29.67
C VAL A 321 -7.62 15.42 -30.65
N ASP A 322 -7.05 14.98 -31.77
CA ASP A 322 -6.69 15.83 -32.91
C ASP A 322 -7.90 16.18 -33.80
N ASP A 323 -7.64 16.87 -34.91
CA ASP A 323 -8.62 17.26 -35.93
C ASP A 323 -9.34 16.08 -36.60
N LYS A 324 -8.76 14.87 -36.49
CA LYS A 324 -9.32 13.62 -37.03
C LYS A 324 -10.04 12.81 -35.94
N GLY A 325 -10.11 13.32 -34.72
CA GLY A 325 -10.70 12.64 -33.58
C GLY A 325 -9.84 11.48 -33.06
N VAL A 326 -8.55 11.43 -33.41
CA VAL A 326 -7.60 10.44 -32.88
C VAL A 326 -7.04 10.97 -31.57
N ALA A 327 -7.08 10.14 -30.52
CA ALA A 327 -6.55 10.55 -29.22
C ALA A 327 -5.03 10.78 -29.30
N THR A 328 -4.59 11.99 -28.98
CA THR A 328 -3.17 12.37 -28.85
C THR A 328 -2.68 12.17 -27.44
N ASP A 329 -3.56 12.34 -26.46
CA ASP A 329 -3.25 12.24 -25.04
C ASP A 329 -4.43 11.62 -24.28
N VAL A 330 -4.14 11.04 -23.13
CA VAL A 330 -5.12 10.71 -22.10
C VAL A 330 -4.74 11.43 -20.81
N VAL A 331 -5.70 12.12 -20.22
CA VAL A 331 -5.58 12.77 -18.92
C VAL A 331 -6.26 11.86 -17.91
N GLU A 332 -5.48 11.31 -16.99
CA GLU A 332 -6.00 10.58 -15.84
C GLU A 332 -6.29 11.59 -14.72
N ILE A 333 -7.53 11.65 -14.28
CA ILE A 333 -8.03 12.64 -13.32
C ILE A 333 -8.09 11.99 -11.95
N HIS A 334 -7.22 12.46 -11.05
CA HIS A 334 -7.18 12.09 -9.64
C HIS A 334 -7.84 13.17 -8.79
N VAL A 335 -8.21 12.84 -7.56
CA VAL A 335 -8.63 13.85 -6.56
C VAL A 335 -7.54 14.88 -6.30
N SER A 336 -6.26 14.50 -6.43
CA SER A 336 -5.09 15.38 -6.30
C SER A 336 -4.81 16.23 -7.54
N GLY A 337 -5.52 16.01 -8.64
CA GLY A 337 -5.36 16.74 -9.90
C GLY A 337 -5.18 15.86 -11.14
N PRO A 338 -5.19 16.46 -12.35
CA PRO A 338 -5.03 15.76 -13.61
C PRO A 338 -3.56 15.42 -13.93
N TYR A 339 -3.33 14.26 -14.54
CA TYR A 339 -2.03 13.83 -15.06
C TYR A 339 -2.13 13.42 -16.52
N THR A 340 -1.32 14.06 -17.37
CA THR A 340 -1.36 13.86 -18.82
C THR A 340 -0.37 12.79 -19.28
N TYR A 341 -0.83 11.92 -20.18
CA TYR A 341 -0.04 10.87 -20.81
C TYR A 341 -0.16 11.01 -22.32
N SER A 342 0.96 11.21 -23.00
CA SER A 342 0.98 11.39 -24.46
C SER A 342 1.07 10.06 -25.19
N ARG A 343 0.30 9.93 -26.26
CA ARG A 343 0.25 8.74 -27.11
C ARG A 343 1.63 8.46 -27.69
N GLN A 344 2.10 7.24 -27.52
CA GLN A 344 3.29 6.75 -28.20
C GLN A 344 3.04 6.63 -29.70
N ARG A 345 3.96 7.16 -30.50
CA ARG A 345 3.99 6.88 -31.93
C ARG A 345 4.36 5.41 -32.10
N ARG A 346 3.64 4.67 -32.96
CA ARG A 346 4.05 3.30 -33.31
C ARG A 346 5.51 3.34 -33.81
N PRO A 347 6.38 2.43 -33.36
CA PRO A 347 7.67 2.24 -34.00
C PRO A 347 7.41 1.98 -35.49
N ARG A 348 8.15 2.68 -36.36
CA ARG A 348 8.08 2.48 -37.81
C ARG A 348 8.63 1.13 -38.21
#